data_AF-A0A7V7B4B0-F1
#
_entry.id   AF-A0A7V7B4B0-F1
#
_cell.length_a   1.000
_cell.length_b   1.000
_cell.length_c   1.000
_cell.angle_alpha   90.00
_cell.angle_beta   90.00
_cell.angle_gamma   90.00
#
_symmetry.space_group_name_H-M   'P 1'
#
loop_
_entity.id
_entity.type
_entity.pdbx_description
1 polymer ?
#
loop_
_entity_poly.entity_id
_entity_poly.type
_entity_poly.pdbx_seq_one_letter_code
_entity_poly.pdbx_strand_id
1 'polypeptide(L)'
;MISQSKITLLQLLLLFITAVGLMDHVTVLPFLLEASGRDSWLTVLLTGGVFLLWTPLIFLIAKKTNQQPIYLWLNEHYNRFISTTLMFFTTAYFLFFSAITVYELATWTLVTYLPETPSIIIILIFSLACLLLSITNIETIAIVNGILLPLVIIFGIFVALGNIPNKDYILLFPILEHGFEPIIKGSVYAGAGFFEMFMIVFAHHKINGEMRLKPLLLTSIGFISLMLGPTIGAITEFGPAGAMNLSFPAYEEWSLLSFGRFIEHVDFLSIYQWFTGAFIRVSLGLYLISEVFQIKQKKNRIKISIIFTILLIGLTSITVETLTYHKFLRDWILPISFS
;
A
#
# COMPACT_ATOMS: atom_id res chain seq x y z
N MET A 1 -17.71 -22.18 -18.54
CA MET A 1 -17.89 -20.76 -18.21
C MET A 1 -17.17 -20.50 -16.91
N ILE A 2 -16.20 -19.58 -16.87
CA ILE A 2 -15.64 -19.12 -15.59
C ILE A 2 -16.78 -18.34 -14.94
N SER A 3 -17.30 -18.78 -13.79
CA SER A 3 -18.26 -17.96 -13.04
C SER A 3 -17.62 -16.60 -12.84
N GLN A 4 -18.36 -15.51 -13.05
CA GLN A 4 -17.86 -14.18 -12.70
C GLN A 4 -17.75 -14.17 -11.17
N SER A 5 -16.61 -14.63 -10.63
CA SER A 5 -16.34 -14.64 -9.20
C SER A 5 -16.46 -13.21 -8.71
N LYS A 6 -17.38 -12.99 -7.77
CA LYS A 6 -17.64 -11.69 -7.17
C LYS A 6 -17.47 -11.81 -5.67
N ILE A 7 -17.10 -10.69 -5.04
CA ILE A 7 -16.92 -10.59 -3.60
C ILE A 7 -17.84 -9.51 -3.04
N THR A 8 -18.12 -9.55 -1.75
CA THR A 8 -18.89 -8.49 -1.10
C THR A 8 -18.12 -7.16 -1.10
N LEU A 9 -18.81 -6.03 -0.97
CA LEU A 9 -18.16 -4.73 -0.81
C LEU A 9 -17.19 -4.73 0.37
N LEU A 10 -17.56 -5.35 1.50
CA LEU A 10 -16.68 -5.46 2.66
C LEU A 10 -15.39 -6.21 2.34
N GLN A 11 -15.48 -7.37 1.68
CA GLN A 11 -14.28 -8.12 1.26
C GLN A 11 -13.38 -7.32 0.34
N LEU A 12 -13.96 -6.53 -0.58
CA LEU A 12 -13.18 -5.65 -1.44
C LEU A 12 -12.46 -4.57 -0.63
N LEU A 13 -13.17 -3.90 0.29
CA LEU A 13 -12.58 -2.85 1.12
C LEU A 13 -11.48 -3.39 2.05
N LEU A 14 -11.70 -4.56 2.67
CA LEU A 14 -10.68 -5.23 3.48
C LEU A 14 -9.46 -5.65 2.64
N LEU A 15 -9.67 -6.08 1.40
CA LEU A 15 -8.60 -6.41 0.48
C LEU A 15 -7.73 -5.17 0.16
N PHE A 16 -8.38 -4.03 -0.08
CA PHE A 16 -7.67 -2.77 -0.32
C PHE A 16 -7.02 -2.21 0.94
N ILE A 17 -7.60 -2.41 2.13
CA ILE A 17 -6.94 -2.05 3.40
C ILE A 17 -5.57 -2.75 3.51
N THR A 18 -5.49 -4.05 3.19
CA THR A 18 -4.20 -4.76 3.21
C THR A 18 -3.28 -4.34 2.08
N ALA A 19 -3.80 -4.23 0.85
CA ALA A 19 -3.00 -3.94 -0.33
C ALA A 19 -2.41 -2.52 -0.33
N VAL A 20 -3.21 -1.53 0.08
CA VAL A 20 -2.84 -0.11 0.13
C VAL A 20 -2.21 0.25 1.47
N GLY A 21 -2.62 -0.42 2.56
CA GLY A 21 -2.12 -0.12 3.89
C GLY A 21 -0.60 -0.09 3.96
N LEU A 22 0.08 -1.04 3.32
CA LEU A 22 1.54 -1.04 3.31
C LEU A 22 2.14 0.26 2.75
N MET A 23 1.62 0.74 1.62
CA MET A 23 2.06 2.01 1.07
C MET A 23 1.72 3.17 2.02
N ASP A 24 0.49 3.19 2.50
CA ASP A 24 -0.14 4.28 3.26
C ASP A 24 0.57 4.64 4.57
N HIS A 25 1.14 3.67 5.30
CA HIS A 25 1.74 3.94 6.62
C HIS A 25 3.13 3.34 6.86
N VAL A 26 3.66 2.52 5.94
CA VAL A 26 5.02 1.96 6.05
C VAL A 26 5.94 2.61 5.02
N THR A 27 5.59 2.53 3.74
CA THR A 27 6.45 3.05 2.65
C THR A 27 6.55 4.57 2.67
N VAL A 28 5.44 5.30 2.87
CA VAL A 28 5.45 6.78 2.83
C VAL A 28 5.97 7.43 4.12
N LEU A 29 6.02 6.68 5.22
CA LEU A 29 6.32 7.19 6.55
C LEU A 29 7.68 7.91 6.66
N PRO A 30 8.82 7.34 6.21
CA PRO A 30 10.11 8.04 6.29
C PRO A 30 10.11 9.36 5.51
N PHE A 31 9.47 9.42 4.34
CA PHE A 31 9.38 10.64 3.53
C PHE A 31 8.48 11.69 4.18
N LEU A 32 7.37 11.27 4.80
CA LEU A 32 6.50 12.15 5.56
C LEU A 32 7.23 12.75 6.77
N LEU A 33 8.00 11.94 7.50
CA LEU A 33 8.80 12.39 8.64
C LEU A 33 9.91 13.35 8.17
N GLU A 34 10.68 12.99 7.14
CA GLU A 34 11.72 13.85 6.56
C GLU A 34 11.19 15.23 6.14
N ALA A 35 9.97 15.28 5.59
CA ALA A 35 9.37 16.51 5.06
C ALA A 35 8.71 17.40 6.11
N SER A 36 7.98 16.81 7.07
CA SER A 36 7.15 17.55 8.02
C SER A 36 7.68 17.51 9.46
N GLY A 37 8.71 16.71 9.75
CA GLY A 37 9.33 16.57 11.06
C GLY A 37 8.32 16.28 12.17
N ARG A 38 8.31 17.11 13.21
CA ARG A 38 7.36 16.96 14.33
C ARG A 38 5.90 17.10 13.88
N ASP A 39 5.61 17.97 12.92
CA ASP A 39 4.23 18.28 12.50
C ASP A 39 3.71 17.29 11.42
N SER A 40 4.40 16.15 11.21
CA SER A 40 3.96 15.09 10.30
C SER A 40 2.56 14.56 10.66
N TRP A 41 2.22 14.42 11.94
CA TRP A 41 0.88 13.97 12.33
C TRP A 41 -0.23 14.96 11.92
N LEU A 42 0.03 16.27 11.96
CA LEU A 42 -0.89 17.29 11.45
C LEU A 42 -1.01 17.24 9.93
N THR A 43 0.09 16.91 9.24
CA THR A 43 0.09 16.68 7.80
C THR A 43 -0.84 15.54 7.42
N VAL A 44 -0.81 14.43 8.17
CA VAL A 44 -1.74 13.29 7.99
C VAL A 44 -3.19 13.74 8.17
N LEU A 45 -3.50 14.51 9.22
CA LEU A 45 -4.86 14.98 9.48
C LEU A 45 -5.38 15.94 8.41
N LEU A 46 -4.56 16.93 8.00
CA LEU A 46 -4.95 17.92 7.00
C LEU A 46 -5.13 17.28 5.63
N THR A 47 -4.17 16.46 5.20
CA THR A 47 -4.26 15.71 3.95
C THR A 47 -5.40 14.69 4.00
N GLY A 48 -5.62 14.06 5.14
CA GLY A 48 -6.74 13.16 5.42
C GLY A 48 -8.10 13.85 5.29
N GLY A 49 -8.21 15.11 5.70
CA GLY A 49 -9.40 15.93 5.46
C GLY A 49 -9.71 16.10 3.97
N VAL A 50 -8.69 16.44 3.17
CA VAL A 50 -8.80 16.53 1.71
C VAL A 50 -9.12 15.16 1.09
N PHE A 51 -8.50 14.10 1.64
CA PHE A 51 -8.73 12.72 1.25
C PHE A 51 -10.22 12.32 1.41
N LEU A 52 -10.88 12.73 2.50
CA LEU A 52 -12.30 12.47 2.68
C LEU A 52 -13.19 13.19 1.66
N LEU A 53 -12.77 14.36 1.18
CA LEU A 53 -13.52 15.14 0.19
C LEU A 53 -13.48 14.52 -1.20
N TRP A 54 -12.38 13.85 -1.58
CA TRP A 54 -12.28 13.21 -2.90
C TRP A 54 -12.79 11.74 -2.90
N THR A 55 -12.85 11.04 -1.75
CA THR A 55 -13.41 9.66 -1.65
C THR A 55 -14.76 9.47 -2.37
N PRO A 56 -15.72 10.42 -2.33
CA PRO A 56 -16.96 10.33 -3.10
C PRO A 56 -16.76 10.10 -4.61
N LEU A 57 -15.62 10.49 -5.20
CA LEU A 57 -15.34 10.26 -6.62
C LEU A 57 -15.32 8.78 -6.98
N ILE A 58 -14.79 7.90 -6.11
CA ILE A 58 -14.81 6.45 -6.33
C ILE A 58 -16.26 5.95 -6.43
N PHE A 59 -17.13 6.42 -5.52
CA PHE A 59 -18.55 6.09 -5.53
C PHE A 59 -19.25 6.61 -6.79
N LEU A 60 -18.98 7.87 -7.17
CA LEU A 60 -19.57 8.50 -8.35
C LEU A 60 -19.15 7.79 -9.64
N ILE A 61 -17.90 7.35 -9.76
CA ILE A 61 -17.42 6.56 -10.90
C ILE A 61 -18.13 5.20 -10.94
N ALA A 62 -18.22 4.50 -9.82
CA ALA A 62 -18.92 3.22 -9.75
C ALA A 62 -20.40 3.36 -10.15
N LYS A 63 -21.07 4.44 -9.72
CA LYS A 63 -22.46 4.73 -10.09
C LYS A 63 -22.60 5.10 -11.57
N LYS A 64 -21.74 5.99 -12.08
CA LYS A 64 -21.78 6.44 -13.49
C LYS A 64 -21.49 5.32 -14.48
N THR A 65 -20.63 4.38 -14.09
CA THR A 65 -20.29 3.21 -14.90
C THR A 65 -21.27 2.04 -14.72
N ASN A 66 -22.30 2.16 -13.87
CA ASN A 66 -23.16 1.05 -13.46
C ASN A 66 -22.35 -0.19 -13.02
N GLN A 67 -21.20 0.04 -12.37
CA GLN A 67 -20.21 -0.96 -11.99
C GLN A 67 -19.66 -1.84 -13.13
N GLN A 68 -19.72 -1.36 -14.37
CA GLN A 68 -19.00 -1.96 -15.49
C GLN A 68 -17.48 -1.76 -15.34
N PRO A 69 -16.63 -2.67 -15.82
CA PRO A 69 -15.19 -2.43 -15.90
C PRO A 69 -14.89 -1.11 -16.61
N ILE A 70 -14.06 -0.25 -15.99
CA ILE A 70 -13.81 1.13 -16.47
C ILE A 70 -13.31 1.17 -17.92
N TYR A 71 -12.49 0.18 -18.32
CA TYR A 71 -11.97 0.08 -19.68
C TYR A 71 -13.08 -0.23 -20.71
N LEU A 72 -14.11 -1.02 -20.36
CA LEU A 72 -15.24 -1.29 -21.25
C LEU A 72 -16.09 -0.05 -21.39
N TRP A 73 -16.41 0.57 -20.24
CA TRP A 73 -17.22 1.76 -20.21
C TRP A 73 -16.62 2.88 -21.08
N LEU A 74 -15.31 3.08 -21.01
CA LEU A 74 -14.60 4.03 -21.87
C LEU A 74 -14.59 3.64 -23.34
N ASN A 75 -14.46 2.35 -23.66
CA ASN A 75 -14.49 1.88 -25.05
C ASN A 75 -15.89 2.03 -25.68
N GLU A 76 -16.96 1.96 -24.87
CA GLU A 76 -18.35 2.12 -25.32
C GLU A 76 -18.79 3.59 -25.44
N HIS A 77 -18.33 4.47 -24.55
CA HIS A 77 -18.75 5.88 -24.51
C HIS A 77 -17.79 6.84 -25.19
N TYR A 78 -16.55 6.42 -25.39
CA TYR A 78 -15.51 7.19 -26.09
C TYR A 78 -14.94 6.33 -27.23
N ASN A 79 -13.66 6.53 -27.57
CA ASN A 79 -13.00 5.77 -28.60
C ASN A 79 -12.01 4.74 -28.02
N ARG A 80 -11.64 3.79 -28.88
CA ARG A 80 -10.68 2.73 -28.54
C ARG A 80 -9.32 3.27 -28.12
N PHE A 81 -8.91 4.43 -28.65
CA PHE A 81 -7.63 5.06 -28.31
C PHE A 81 -7.60 5.44 -26.82
N ILE A 82 -8.61 6.14 -26.30
CA ILE A 82 -8.70 6.53 -24.89
C ILE A 82 -8.70 5.29 -23.97
N SER A 83 -9.50 4.28 -24.29
CA SER A 83 -9.55 3.04 -23.50
C SER A 83 -8.21 2.29 -23.50
N THR A 84 -7.54 2.21 -24.65
CA THR A 84 -6.23 1.54 -24.79
C THR A 84 -5.14 2.29 -24.04
N THR A 85 -5.16 3.62 -24.09
CA THR A 85 -4.22 4.48 -23.36
C THR A 85 -4.38 4.31 -21.85
N LEU A 86 -5.62 4.33 -21.33
CA LEU A 86 -5.85 4.07 -19.91
C LEU A 86 -5.41 2.66 -19.51
N MET A 87 -5.70 1.65 -20.34
CA MET A 87 -5.22 0.28 -20.11
C MET A 87 -3.71 0.23 -19.97
N PHE A 88 -2.97 0.86 -20.90
CA PHE A 88 -1.50 0.90 -20.85
C PHE A 88 -0.99 1.55 -19.56
N PHE A 89 -1.48 2.75 -19.22
CA PHE A 89 -1.05 3.44 -18.00
C PHE A 89 -1.42 2.70 -16.73
N THR A 90 -2.61 2.09 -16.67
CA THR A 90 -3.05 1.28 -15.53
C THR A 90 -2.19 0.04 -15.36
N THR A 91 -1.86 -0.65 -16.46
CA THR A 91 -0.96 -1.81 -16.43
C THR A 91 0.46 -1.41 -16.01
N ALA A 92 1.00 -0.33 -16.57
CA ALA A 92 2.30 0.20 -16.20
C ALA A 92 2.34 0.57 -14.71
N TYR A 93 1.30 1.23 -14.20
CA TYR A 93 1.14 1.60 -12.81
C TYR A 93 1.14 0.37 -11.89
N PHE A 94 0.28 -0.63 -12.13
CA PHE A 94 0.27 -1.85 -11.30
C PHE A 94 1.60 -2.62 -11.34
N LEU A 95 2.25 -2.69 -12.50
CA LEU A 95 3.54 -3.35 -12.64
C LEU A 95 4.63 -2.60 -11.87
N PHE A 96 4.66 -1.28 -11.99
CA PHE A 96 5.64 -0.42 -11.36
C PHE A 96 5.52 -0.43 -9.83
N PHE A 97 4.31 -0.27 -9.30
CA PHE A 97 4.07 -0.35 -7.85
C PHE A 97 4.34 -1.75 -7.29
N SER A 98 4.04 -2.80 -8.05
CA SER A 98 4.43 -4.16 -7.65
C SER A 98 5.96 -4.28 -7.60
N ALA A 99 6.69 -3.67 -8.54
CA ALA A 99 8.15 -3.69 -8.55
C ALA A 99 8.74 -2.93 -7.35
N ILE A 100 8.22 -1.74 -7.03
CA ILE A 100 8.59 -1.00 -5.81
C ILE A 100 8.41 -1.88 -4.59
N THR A 101 7.23 -2.48 -4.41
CA THR A 101 6.93 -3.31 -3.24
C THR A 101 7.85 -4.53 -3.12
N VAL A 102 8.13 -5.23 -4.23
CA VAL A 102 9.05 -6.38 -4.22
C VAL A 102 10.49 -5.94 -3.91
N TYR A 103 10.93 -4.81 -4.45
CA TYR A 103 12.26 -4.26 -4.18
C TYR A 103 12.40 -3.83 -2.71
N GLU A 104 11.43 -3.13 -2.14
CA GLU A 104 11.41 -2.73 -0.72
C GLU A 104 11.43 -3.94 0.19
N LEU A 105 10.57 -4.93 -0.08
CA LEU A 105 10.51 -6.17 0.69
C LEU A 105 11.85 -6.90 0.66
N ALA A 106 12.45 -7.06 -0.53
CA ALA A 106 13.73 -7.74 -0.68
C ALA A 106 14.84 -6.98 0.04
N THR A 107 14.94 -5.66 -0.16
CA THR A 107 15.96 -4.82 0.48
C THR A 107 15.85 -4.87 1.99
N TRP A 108 14.65 -4.68 2.53
CA TRP A 108 14.41 -4.75 3.96
C TRP A 108 14.75 -6.14 4.53
N THR A 109 14.30 -7.21 3.87
CA THR A 109 14.59 -8.59 4.33
C THR A 109 16.09 -8.87 4.38
N LEU A 110 16.86 -8.37 3.41
CA LEU A 110 18.32 -8.53 3.39
C LEU A 110 19.00 -7.75 4.50
N VAL A 111 18.60 -6.49 4.69
CA VAL A 111 19.21 -5.62 5.71
C VAL A 111 18.93 -6.15 7.12
N THR A 112 17.73 -6.67 7.36
CA THR A 112 17.28 -7.01 8.71
C THR A 112 17.47 -8.49 9.08
N TYR A 113 17.28 -9.44 8.15
CA TYR A 113 17.19 -10.86 8.50
C TYR A 113 18.12 -11.78 7.71
N LEU A 114 18.35 -11.51 6.42
CA LEU A 114 19.04 -12.41 5.51
C LEU A 114 20.18 -11.73 4.74
N PRO A 115 21.16 -11.08 5.40
CA PRO A 115 22.19 -10.26 4.73
C PRO A 115 23.09 -11.05 3.77
N GLU A 116 23.30 -12.34 4.04
CA GLU A 116 24.13 -13.21 3.21
C GLU A 116 23.37 -13.83 2.01
N THR A 117 22.07 -13.59 1.89
CA THR A 117 21.26 -14.17 0.80
C THR A 117 21.31 -13.27 -0.44
N PRO A 118 21.53 -13.81 -1.65
CA PRO A 118 21.40 -13.03 -2.87
C PRO A 118 19.96 -12.50 -3.04
N SER A 119 19.81 -11.19 -3.29
CA SER A 119 18.51 -10.50 -3.44
C SER A 119 17.59 -11.18 -4.45
N ILE A 120 18.15 -11.70 -5.55
CA ILE A 120 17.43 -12.41 -6.60
C ILE A 120 16.66 -13.63 -6.08
N ILE A 121 17.15 -14.34 -5.05
CA ILE A 121 16.48 -15.51 -4.49
C ILE A 121 15.17 -15.07 -3.81
N ILE A 122 15.22 -14.00 -3.02
CA ILE A 122 14.05 -13.44 -2.34
C ILE A 122 13.03 -12.94 -3.37
N ILE A 123 13.49 -12.17 -4.36
CA ILE A 123 12.66 -11.64 -5.45
C ILE A 123 11.95 -12.78 -6.21
N LEU A 124 12.67 -13.83 -6.58
CA LEU A 124 12.12 -14.97 -7.33
C LEU A 124 11.06 -15.73 -6.53
N ILE A 125 11.39 -16.14 -5.30
CA ILE A 125 10.48 -16.93 -4.45
C ILE A 125 9.21 -16.13 -4.15
N PHE A 126 9.37 -14.86 -3.77
CA PHE A 126 8.24 -14.01 -3.43
C PHE A 126 7.35 -13.71 -4.64
N SER A 127 7.95 -13.37 -5.78
CA SER A 127 7.20 -13.11 -7.02
C SER A 127 6.47 -14.35 -7.52
N LEU A 128 7.06 -15.54 -7.37
CA LEU A 128 6.42 -16.81 -7.70
C LEU A 128 5.21 -17.09 -6.79
N ALA A 129 5.34 -16.85 -5.48
CA ALA A 129 4.21 -16.97 -4.56
C ALA A 129 3.06 -16.03 -4.97
N CYS A 130 3.37 -14.77 -5.31
CA CYS A 130 2.37 -13.80 -5.75
C CYS A 130 1.71 -14.22 -7.07
N LEU A 131 2.49 -14.76 -8.01
CA LEU A 131 1.98 -15.32 -9.26
C LEU A 131 0.95 -16.41 -8.99
N LEU A 132 1.26 -17.37 -8.11
CA LEU A 132 0.38 -18.49 -7.77
C LEU A 132 -0.98 -18.01 -7.25
N LEU A 133 -1.01 -16.96 -6.44
CA LEU A 133 -2.26 -16.37 -5.98
C LEU A 133 -2.97 -15.57 -7.09
N SER A 134 -2.23 -14.78 -7.87
CA SER A 134 -2.80 -13.92 -8.93
C SER A 134 -3.53 -14.68 -10.05
N ILE A 135 -3.12 -15.92 -10.34
CA ILE A 135 -3.72 -16.76 -11.39
C ILE A 135 -5.03 -17.45 -10.95
N THR A 136 -5.43 -17.26 -9.68
CA THR A 136 -6.69 -17.77 -9.15
C THR A 136 -7.87 -16.86 -9.53
N ASN A 137 -8.75 -16.53 -8.59
CA ASN A 137 -9.85 -15.61 -8.77
C ASN A 137 -9.91 -14.61 -7.60
N ILE A 138 -10.69 -13.54 -7.72
CA ILE A 138 -10.74 -12.48 -6.70
C ILE A 138 -11.31 -12.99 -5.36
N GLU A 139 -12.16 -14.00 -5.40
CA GLU A 139 -12.72 -14.64 -4.20
C GLU A 139 -11.64 -15.37 -3.40
N THR A 140 -10.77 -16.12 -4.06
CA THR A 140 -9.60 -16.75 -3.42
C THR A 140 -8.67 -15.71 -2.80
N ILE A 141 -8.37 -14.62 -3.51
CA ILE A 141 -7.55 -13.52 -2.97
C ILE A 141 -8.22 -12.91 -1.73
N ALA A 142 -9.53 -12.68 -1.77
CA ALA A 142 -10.28 -12.13 -0.65
C ALA A 142 -10.35 -13.10 0.56
N ILE A 143 -10.46 -14.42 0.32
CA ILE A 143 -10.42 -15.44 1.38
C ILE A 143 -9.05 -15.45 2.05
N VAL A 144 -7.96 -15.49 1.25
CA VAL A 144 -6.59 -15.42 1.78
C VAL A 144 -6.41 -14.14 2.59
N ASN A 145 -6.85 -12.99 2.07
CA ASN A 145 -6.82 -11.74 2.81
C ASN A 145 -7.62 -11.78 4.12
N GLY A 146 -8.80 -12.39 4.11
CA GLY A 146 -9.64 -12.55 5.31
C GLY A 146 -8.99 -13.41 6.40
N ILE A 147 -8.08 -14.31 6.04
CA ILE A 147 -7.28 -15.10 6.98
C ILE A 147 -6.10 -14.28 7.50
N LEU A 148 -5.42 -13.52 6.62
CA LEU A 148 -4.18 -12.84 6.99
C LEU A 148 -4.40 -11.50 7.73
N LEU A 149 -5.36 -10.70 7.28
CA LEU A 149 -5.58 -9.34 7.79
C LEU A 149 -5.89 -9.27 9.31
N PRO A 150 -6.67 -10.18 9.92
CA PRO A 150 -6.91 -10.12 11.36
C PRO A 150 -5.65 -10.15 12.19
N LEU A 151 -4.65 -10.96 11.81
CA LEU A 151 -3.36 -11.01 12.50
C LEU A 151 -2.55 -9.73 12.27
N VAL A 152 -2.61 -9.14 11.08
CA VAL A 152 -1.98 -7.83 10.81
C VAL A 152 -2.54 -6.75 11.74
N ILE A 153 -3.86 -6.72 11.93
CA ILE A 153 -4.53 -5.76 12.83
C ILE A 153 -4.15 -6.02 14.28
N ILE A 154 -4.20 -7.27 14.72
CA ILE A 154 -3.84 -7.65 16.10
C ILE A 154 -2.39 -7.25 16.41
N PHE A 155 -1.45 -7.54 15.51
CA PHE A 155 -0.06 -7.19 15.69
C PHE A 155 0.18 -5.68 15.64
N GLY A 156 -0.52 -4.94 14.79
CA GLY A 156 -0.46 -3.48 14.77
C GLY A 156 -0.94 -2.85 16.09
N ILE A 157 -2.05 -3.35 16.64
CA ILE A 157 -2.54 -2.91 17.96
C ILE A 157 -1.56 -3.31 19.06
N PHE A 158 -0.99 -4.52 18.98
CA PHE A 158 -0.03 -5.03 19.95
C PHE A 158 1.22 -4.14 20.04
N VAL A 159 1.84 -3.77 18.92
CA VAL A 159 3.02 -2.88 18.94
C VAL A 159 2.65 -1.47 19.42
N ALA A 160 1.51 -0.92 18.96
CA ALA A 160 1.07 0.41 19.34
C ALA A 160 0.81 0.55 20.85
N LEU A 161 0.19 -0.47 21.48
CA LEU A 161 -0.09 -0.50 22.91
C LEU A 161 1.12 -0.92 23.73
N GLY A 162 1.91 -1.86 23.24
CA GLY A 162 3.11 -2.36 23.91
C GLY A 162 4.15 -1.26 24.11
N ASN A 163 4.26 -0.32 23.17
CA ASN A 163 5.17 0.81 23.26
C ASN A 163 4.64 2.00 24.07
N ILE A 164 3.43 1.96 24.66
CA ILE A 164 2.93 3.07 25.49
C ILE A 164 3.95 3.57 26.53
N PRO A 165 4.71 2.71 27.25
CA PRO A 165 5.72 3.16 28.20
C PRO A 165 6.89 3.92 27.58
N ASN A 166 7.14 3.74 26.28
CA ASN A 166 8.21 4.38 25.53
C ASN A 166 7.77 5.69 24.86
N LYS A 167 6.48 6.04 24.92
CA LYS A 167 5.92 7.22 24.25
C LYS A 167 5.93 8.44 25.15
N ASP A 168 6.75 9.43 24.81
CA ASP A 168 6.65 10.78 25.36
C ASP A 168 5.84 11.70 24.44
N TYR A 169 4.57 11.91 24.78
CA TYR A 169 3.66 12.77 24.01
C TYR A 169 4.01 14.27 24.09
N ILE A 170 4.90 14.69 25.01
CA ILE A 170 5.40 16.08 25.04
C ILE A 170 6.17 16.38 23.75
N LEU A 171 6.78 15.36 23.13
CA LEU A 171 7.53 15.49 21.88
C LEU A 171 6.68 15.89 20.66
N LEU A 172 5.34 15.89 20.78
CA LEU A 172 4.43 16.46 19.79
C LEU A 172 4.34 17.99 19.84
N PHE A 173 4.93 18.62 20.87
CA PHE A 173 4.94 20.06 21.07
C PHE A 173 6.35 20.67 20.96
N PRO A 174 6.46 21.99 20.67
CA PRO A 174 5.39 22.87 20.21
C PRO A 174 4.88 22.50 18.81
N ILE A 175 3.59 22.78 18.60
CA ILE A 175 2.90 22.63 17.30
C ILE A 175 3.29 23.79 16.38
N LEU A 176 3.56 23.51 15.10
CA LEU A 176 3.91 24.51 14.08
C LEU A 176 5.21 25.28 14.42
N GLU A 177 6.22 24.61 14.97
CA GLU A 177 7.51 25.23 15.29
C GLU A 177 8.14 25.91 14.07
N HIS A 178 7.96 25.31 12.89
CA HIS A 178 8.48 25.81 11.62
C HIS A 178 7.37 26.33 10.69
N GLY A 179 6.20 26.66 11.25
CA GLY A 179 5.04 27.15 10.50
C GLY A 179 4.34 26.07 9.65
N PHE A 180 3.52 26.52 8.68
CA PHE A 180 2.72 25.62 7.83
C PHE A 180 3.48 25.03 6.63
N GLU A 181 4.64 25.58 6.26
CA GLU A 181 5.37 25.14 5.07
C GLU A 181 5.73 23.64 5.09
N PRO A 182 6.28 23.07 6.19
CA PRO A 182 6.59 21.64 6.25
C PRO A 182 5.34 20.78 6.06
N ILE A 183 4.22 21.18 6.65
CA ILE A 183 2.94 20.48 6.52
C ILE A 183 2.48 20.41 5.06
N ILE A 184 2.57 21.53 4.33
CA ILE A 184 2.19 21.54 2.91
C ILE A 184 3.16 20.66 2.09
N LYS A 185 4.46 20.69 2.38
CA LYS A 185 5.43 19.83 1.70
C LYS A 185 5.16 18.34 1.95
N GLY A 186 4.88 17.97 3.20
CA GLY A 186 4.56 16.60 3.55
C GLY A 186 3.23 16.09 3.01
N SER A 187 2.29 16.99 2.68
CA SER A 187 0.97 16.61 2.17
C SER A 187 1.03 15.82 0.87
N VAL A 188 2.09 16.03 0.08
CA VAL A 188 2.34 15.28 -1.15
C VAL A 188 2.60 13.79 -0.86
N TYR A 189 3.38 13.49 0.19
CA TYR A 189 3.70 12.10 0.56
C TYR A 189 2.51 11.40 1.23
N ALA A 190 1.82 12.09 2.14
CA ALA A 190 0.58 11.58 2.73
C ALA A 190 -0.50 11.38 1.66
N GLY A 191 -0.60 12.32 0.72
CA GLY A 191 -1.53 12.28 -0.39
C GLY A 191 -1.27 11.11 -1.33
N ALA A 192 -0.01 10.81 -1.62
CA ALA A 192 0.37 9.66 -2.43
C ALA A 192 -0.10 8.33 -1.80
N GLY A 193 0.08 8.15 -0.48
CA GLY A 193 -0.40 6.97 0.23
C GLY A 193 -1.92 6.83 0.16
N PHE A 194 -2.65 7.90 0.48
CA PHE A 194 -4.10 7.94 0.44
C PHE A 194 -4.68 7.75 -0.97
N PHE A 195 -4.05 8.32 -2.00
CA PHE A 195 -4.54 8.29 -3.39
C PHE A 195 -4.60 6.88 -3.96
N GLU A 196 -3.79 5.95 -3.47
CA GLU A 196 -3.84 4.56 -3.92
C GLU A 196 -5.17 3.87 -3.66
N MET A 197 -6.00 4.37 -2.74
CA MET A 197 -7.38 3.92 -2.59
C MET A 197 -8.18 4.06 -3.91
N PHE A 198 -7.77 4.93 -4.83
CA PHE A 198 -8.38 5.03 -6.17
C PHE A 198 -8.33 3.73 -6.95
N MET A 199 -7.36 2.85 -6.66
CA MET A 199 -7.23 1.56 -7.32
C MET A 199 -8.51 0.70 -7.21
N ILE A 200 -9.39 0.98 -6.24
CA ILE A 200 -10.74 0.36 -6.11
C ILE A 200 -11.56 0.51 -7.40
N VAL A 201 -11.40 1.61 -8.15
CA VAL A 201 -12.10 1.84 -9.43
C VAL A 201 -11.79 0.74 -10.46
N PHE A 202 -10.60 0.15 -10.42
CA PHE A 202 -10.25 -0.95 -11.34
C PHE A 202 -10.85 -2.29 -10.91
N ALA A 203 -11.39 -2.38 -9.69
CA ALA A 203 -11.93 -3.60 -9.10
C ALA A 203 -13.43 -3.53 -8.76
N HIS A 204 -14.11 -2.38 -8.86
CA HIS A 204 -15.51 -2.22 -8.43
C HIS A 204 -16.49 -3.17 -9.12
N HIS A 205 -16.18 -3.60 -10.35
CA HIS A 205 -17.00 -4.51 -11.13
C HIS A 205 -16.99 -5.95 -10.59
N LYS A 206 -16.09 -6.25 -9.65
CA LYS A 206 -16.02 -7.52 -8.92
C LYS A 206 -16.92 -7.59 -7.70
N ILE A 207 -17.66 -6.51 -7.38
CA ILE A 207 -18.56 -6.50 -6.24
C ILE A 207 -19.85 -7.25 -6.58
N ASN A 208 -20.28 -8.12 -5.67
CA ASN A 208 -21.64 -8.63 -5.62
C ASN A 208 -22.50 -7.65 -4.81
N GLY A 209 -23.32 -6.86 -5.51
CA GLY A 209 -24.09 -5.75 -4.94
C GLY A 209 -23.55 -4.39 -5.36
N GLU A 210 -24.01 -3.35 -4.67
CA GLU A 210 -23.76 -1.96 -5.04
C GLU A 210 -22.60 -1.33 -4.26
N MET A 211 -21.84 -0.47 -4.93
CA MET A 211 -20.90 0.43 -4.26
C MET A 211 -21.66 1.40 -3.35
N ARG A 212 -21.22 1.59 -2.11
CA ARG A 212 -21.87 2.47 -1.13
C ARG A 212 -20.86 3.48 -0.58
N LEU A 213 -21.29 4.73 -0.47
CA LEU A 213 -20.43 5.82 0.01
C LEU A 213 -20.01 5.66 1.47
N LYS A 214 -20.93 5.27 2.37
CA LYS A 214 -20.62 5.16 3.81
C LYS A 214 -19.46 4.18 4.10
N PRO A 215 -19.45 2.94 3.58
CA PRO A 215 -18.31 2.04 3.74
C PRO A 215 -17.01 2.61 3.16
N LEU A 216 -17.03 3.29 2.01
CA LEU A 216 -15.84 3.95 1.46
C LEU A 216 -15.30 5.02 2.40
N LEU A 217 -16.15 5.89 2.94
CA LEU A 217 -15.73 6.92 3.90
C LEU A 217 -15.17 6.31 5.19
N LEU A 218 -15.77 5.23 5.70
CA LEU A 218 -15.24 4.51 6.86
C LEU A 218 -13.87 3.89 6.57
N THR A 219 -13.68 3.32 5.39
CA THR A 219 -12.37 2.83 4.95
C THR A 219 -11.35 3.96 4.83
N SER A 220 -11.75 5.14 4.33
CA SER A 220 -10.87 6.31 4.27
C SER A 220 -10.45 6.79 5.66
N ILE A 221 -11.36 6.83 6.64
CA ILE A 221 -11.04 7.12 8.04
C ILE A 221 -10.08 6.06 8.61
N GLY A 222 -10.26 4.80 8.19
CA GLY A 222 -9.36 3.70 8.52
C GLY A 222 -7.93 3.95 8.05
N PHE A 223 -7.71 4.37 6.80
CA PHE A 223 -6.39 4.74 6.27
C PHE A 223 -5.78 5.93 7.03
N ILE A 224 -6.56 6.99 7.27
CA ILE A 224 -6.08 8.14 8.06
C ILE A 224 -5.61 7.68 9.44
N SER A 225 -6.36 6.80 10.10
CA SER A 225 -6.00 6.27 11.42
C SER A 225 -4.76 5.38 11.36
N LEU A 226 -4.65 4.58 10.30
CA LEU A 226 -3.54 3.66 10.07
C LEU A 226 -2.22 4.40 9.83
N MET A 227 -2.24 5.52 9.10
CA MET A 227 -1.08 6.39 8.91
C MET A 227 -0.75 7.21 10.16
N LEU A 228 -1.77 7.71 10.86
CA LEU A 228 -1.61 8.58 12.03
C LEU A 228 -0.93 7.86 13.19
N GLY A 229 -1.28 6.60 13.43
CA GLY A 229 -0.76 5.79 14.56
C GLY A 229 0.78 5.72 14.58
N PRO A 230 1.42 5.11 13.56
CA PRO A 230 2.87 5.03 13.44
C PRO A 230 3.53 6.41 13.30
N THR A 231 2.89 7.38 12.65
CA THR A 231 3.45 8.75 12.58
C THR A 231 3.61 9.35 13.98
N ILE A 232 2.59 9.22 14.83
CA ILE A 232 2.68 9.67 16.23
C ILE A 232 3.65 8.77 17.01
N GLY A 233 3.60 7.45 16.79
CA GLY A 233 4.50 6.45 17.38
C GLY A 233 5.96 6.85 17.19
N ALA A 234 6.41 6.94 15.95
CA ALA A 234 7.77 7.35 15.59
C ALA A 234 8.22 8.65 16.30
N ILE A 235 7.39 9.70 16.30
CA ILE A 235 7.74 10.99 16.93
C ILE A 235 7.84 10.86 18.45
N THR A 236 6.90 10.16 19.09
CA THR A 236 6.81 10.05 20.55
C THR A 236 7.78 9.02 21.14
N GLU A 237 8.23 8.05 20.34
CA GLU A 237 9.18 7.01 20.74
C GLU A 237 10.64 7.44 20.50
N PHE A 238 10.93 8.11 19.38
CA PHE A 238 12.30 8.44 18.97
C PHE A 238 12.62 9.94 18.99
N GLY A 239 11.62 10.79 19.21
CA GLY A 239 11.72 12.23 19.07
C GLY A 239 11.75 12.70 17.60
N PRO A 240 11.43 13.98 17.31
CA PRO A 240 11.33 14.47 15.94
C PRO A 240 12.63 14.30 15.13
N ALA A 241 13.77 14.62 15.73
CA ALA A 241 15.07 14.49 15.08
C ALA A 241 15.48 13.02 14.88
N GLY A 242 15.14 12.13 15.81
CA GLY A 242 15.39 10.70 15.67
C GLY A 242 14.54 10.10 14.56
N ALA A 243 13.23 10.32 14.62
CA ALA A 243 12.24 9.83 13.66
C ALA A 243 12.56 10.21 12.19
N MET A 244 13.04 11.43 11.94
CA MET A 244 13.44 11.87 10.59
C MET A 244 14.64 11.13 10.00
N ASN A 245 15.47 10.51 10.84
CA ASN A 245 16.71 9.84 10.41
C ASN A 245 16.55 8.30 10.31
N LEU A 246 15.37 7.75 10.58
CA LEU A 246 15.11 6.32 10.50
C LEU A 246 14.81 5.91 9.04
N SER A 247 15.55 4.92 8.54
CA SER A 247 15.29 4.34 7.22
C SER A 247 13.97 3.55 7.16
N PHE A 248 13.63 2.87 8.26
CA PHE A 248 12.42 2.05 8.39
C PHE A 248 11.67 2.35 9.69
N PRO A 249 11.06 3.55 9.86
CA PRO A 249 10.51 3.98 11.14
C PRO A 249 9.51 2.98 11.74
N ALA A 250 8.62 2.40 10.93
CA ALA A 250 7.64 1.42 11.39
C ALA A 250 8.27 0.11 11.90
N TYR A 251 9.45 -0.27 11.39
CA TYR A 251 10.21 -1.42 11.91
C TYR A 251 10.90 -1.08 13.23
N GLU A 252 11.42 0.14 13.36
CA GLU A 252 12.09 0.57 14.58
C GLU A 252 11.13 0.59 15.78
N GLU A 253 9.85 0.95 15.58
CA GLU A 253 8.82 0.81 16.62
C GLU A 253 8.70 -0.65 17.11
N TRP A 254 8.81 -1.62 16.20
CA TRP A 254 8.85 -3.04 16.56
C TRP A 254 10.15 -3.45 17.28
N SER A 255 11.29 -2.91 16.84
CA SER A 255 12.59 -3.16 17.47
C SER A 255 12.69 -2.56 18.88
N LEU A 256 11.95 -1.50 19.16
CA LEU A 256 11.90 -0.85 20.47
C LEU A 256 11.08 -1.65 21.49
N LEU A 257 10.12 -2.45 21.01
CA LEU A 257 9.17 -3.15 21.85
C LEU A 257 9.83 -4.25 22.69
N SER A 258 9.83 -4.05 24.01
CA SER A 258 10.35 -5.02 24.99
C SER A 258 9.37 -5.21 26.15
N PHE A 259 9.19 -6.47 26.59
CA PHE A 259 8.40 -6.81 27.78
C PHE A 259 9.30 -7.25 28.93
N GLY A 260 9.53 -6.33 29.86
CA GLY A 260 10.33 -6.58 31.05
C GLY A 260 11.76 -6.98 30.69
N ARG A 261 12.25 -8.08 31.27
CA ARG A 261 13.63 -8.59 31.06
C ARG A 261 13.67 -9.90 30.24
N PHE A 262 12.54 -10.35 29.70
CA PHE A 262 12.40 -11.73 29.20
C PHE A 262 11.97 -11.83 27.74
N ILE A 263 11.38 -10.78 27.16
CA ILE A 263 10.96 -10.77 25.75
C ILE A 263 11.49 -9.48 25.11
N GLU A 264 12.63 -9.57 24.43
CA GLU A 264 13.34 -8.42 23.84
C GLU A 264 13.38 -8.44 22.30
N HIS A 265 12.75 -9.45 21.65
CA HIS A 265 12.81 -9.63 20.18
C HIS A 265 11.47 -10.13 19.61
N VAL A 266 10.45 -9.27 19.64
CA VAL A 266 9.16 -9.51 18.96
C VAL A 266 9.10 -8.85 17.59
N ASP A 267 10.18 -8.21 17.17
CA ASP A 267 10.31 -7.51 15.90
C ASP A 267 10.13 -8.42 14.69
N PHE A 268 10.40 -9.73 14.82
CA PHE A 268 10.11 -10.72 13.78
C PHE A 268 8.61 -10.78 13.41
N LEU A 269 7.70 -10.33 14.28
CA LEU A 269 6.27 -10.23 13.96
C LEU A 269 5.98 -9.17 12.90
N SER A 270 6.86 -8.16 12.75
CA SER A 270 6.79 -7.17 11.66
C SER A 270 6.93 -7.83 10.29
N ILE A 271 7.69 -8.94 10.18
CA ILE A 271 7.83 -9.74 8.94
C ILE A 271 6.46 -10.18 8.46
N TYR A 272 5.62 -10.67 9.38
CA TYR A 272 4.28 -11.13 9.02
C TYR A 272 3.45 -10.00 8.41
N GLN A 273 3.49 -8.79 8.98
CA GLN A 273 2.72 -7.64 8.50
C GLN A 273 3.23 -7.18 7.13
N TRP A 274 4.54 -7.03 6.98
CA TRP A 274 5.16 -6.56 5.74
C TRP A 274 4.96 -7.55 4.59
N PHE A 275 5.22 -8.84 4.84
CA PHE A 275 4.99 -9.90 3.86
C PHE A 275 3.52 -10.01 3.49
N THR A 276 2.59 -9.92 4.44
CA THR A 276 1.15 -9.97 4.16
C THR A 276 0.72 -8.81 3.27
N GLY A 277 1.10 -7.57 3.63
CA GLY A 277 0.81 -6.38 2.85
C GLY A 277 1.35 -6.48 1.43
N ALA A 278 2.64 -6.81 1.31
CA ALA A 278 3.31 -6.95 0.02
C ALA A 278 2.69 -8.08 -0.83
N PHE A 279 2.42 -9.23 -0.21
CA PHE A 279 1.91 -10.42 -0.90
C PHE A 279 0.54 -10.17 -1.49
N ILE A 280 -0.38 -9.61 -0.70
CA ILE A 280 -1.72 -9.27 -1.17
C ILE A 280 -1.66 -8.16 -2.23
N ARG A 281 -0.84 -7.13 -2.01
CA ARG A 281 -0.67 -6.00 -2.94
C ARG A 281 -0.18 -6.45 -4.32
N VAL A 282 0.92 -7.20 -4.38
CA VAL A 282 1.53 -7.67 -5.64
C VAL A 282 0.63 -8.70 -6.32
N SER A 283 0.03 -9.62 -5.56
CA SER A 283 -0.92 -10.60 -6.11
C SER A 283 -2.14 -9.92 -6.72
N LEU A 284 -2.69 -8.89 -6.06
CA LEU A 284 -3.81 -8.10 -6.55
C LEU A 284 -3.41 -7.28 -7.78
N GLY A 285 -2.24 -6.64 -7.80
CA GLY A 285 -1.72 -5.91 -8.95
C GLY A 285 -1.62 -6.81 -10.19
N LEU A 286 -0.98 -7.97 -10.07
CA LEU A 286 -0.89 -8.98 -11.14
C LEU A 286 -2.27 -9.50 -11.58
N TYR A 287 -3.18 -9.71 -10.63
CA TYR A 287 -4.57 -10.08 -10.91
C TYR A 287 -5.27 -9.00 -11.75
N LEU A 288 -5.18 -7.73 -11.34
CA LEU A 288 -5.85 -6.61 -12.00
C LEU A 288 -5.29 -6.32 -13.38
N ILE A 289 -3.98 -6.47 -13.59
CA ILE A 289 -3.38 -6.40 -14.94
C ILE A 289 -4.10 -7.38 -15.87
N SER A 290 -4.30 -8.63 -15.44
CA SER A 290 -4.98 -9.63 -16.27
C SER A 290 -6.46 -9.30 -16.56
N GLU A 291 -7.13 -8.58 -15.64
CA GLU A 291 -8.51 -8.13 -15.80
C GLU A 291 -8.64 -6.97 -16.79
N VAL A 292 -7.67 -6.06 -16.83
CA VAL A 292 -7.63 -4.95 -17.78
C VAL A 292 -7.60 -5.46 -19.23
N PHE A 293 -6.89 -6.56 -19.50
CA PHE A 293 -6.82 -7.20 -20.82
C PHE A 293 -8.08 -8.03 -21.20
N GLN A 294 -9.11 -8.11 -20.36
CA GLN A 294 -10.37 -8.83 -20.65
C GLN A 294 -10.25 -10.30 -21.02
N ILE A 295 -9.24 -10.99 -20.52
CA ILE A 295 -8.90 -12.32 -21.01
C ILE A 295 -9.86 -13.36 -20.44
N LYS A 296 -10.87 -13.74 -21.25
CA LYS A 296 -11.88 -14.74 -20.85
C LYS A 296 -11.32 -16.16 -20.71
N GLN A 297 -10.25 -16.48 -21.44
CA GLN A 297 -9.67 -17.83 -21.43
C GLN A 297 -8.64 -17.99 -20.30
N LYS A 298 -8.87 -18.94 -19.39
CA LYS A 298 -7.98 -19.25 -18.26
C LYS A 298 -6.52 -19.46 -18.68
N LYS A 299 -6.28 -20.19 -19.77
CA LYS A 299 -4.93 -20.47 -20.29
C LYS A 299 -4.20 -19.18 -20.68
N ASN A 300 -4.88 -18.24 -21.34
CA ASN A 300 -4.28 -16.98 -21.76
C ASN A 300 -4.06 -16.04 -20.58
N ARG A 301 -4.99 -16.04 -19.60
CA ARG A 301 -4.84 -15.29 -18.35
C ARG A 301 -3.57 -15.72 -17.60
N ILE A 302 -3.35 -17.03 -17.44
CA ILE A 302 -2.14 -17.58 -16.81
C ILE A 302 -0.88 -17.13 -17.58
N LYS A 303 -0.89 -17.21 -18.92
CA LYS A 303 0.24 -16.76 -19.74
C LYS A 303 0.57 -15.28 -19.51
N ILE A 304 -0.44 -14.42 -19.48
CA ILE A 304 -0.24 -12.98 -19.26
C ILE A 304 0.30 -12.72 -17.85
N SER A 305 -0.26 -13.35 -16.82
CA SER A 305 0.27 -13.24 -15.46
C SER A 305 1.74 -13.69 -15.38
N ILE A 306 2.11 -14.81 -16.03
CA ILE A 306 3.51 -15.27 -16.11
C ILE A 306 4.41 -14.22 -16.78
N ILE A 307 3.98 -13.66 -17.92
CA ILE A 307 4.76 -12.63 -18.64
C ILE A 307 4.99 -11.41 -17.74
N PHE A 308 3.94 -10.91 -17.07
CA PHE A 308 4.07 -9.75 -16.19
C PHE A 308 4.86 -10.06 -14.92
N THR A 309 4.83 -11.30 -14.40
CA THR A 309 5.72 -11.72 -13.31
C THR A 309 7.19 -11.76 -13.75
N ILE A 310 7.48 -12.23 -14.97
CA ILE A 310 8.86 -12.20 -15.50
C ILE A 310 9.33 -10.74 -15.67
N LEU A 311 8.48 -9.86 -16.20
CA LEU A 311 8.79 -8.43 -16.30
C LEU A 311 9.01 -7.80 -14.92
N LEU A 312 8.16 -8.14 -13.94
CA LEU A 312 8.30 -7.71 -12.54
C LEU A 312 9.66 -8.13 -11.96
N ILE A 313 10.04 -9.39 -12.12
CA ILE A 313 11.35 -9.91 -11.68
C ILE A 313 12.49 -9.16 -12.39
N GLY A 314 12.38 -8.94 -13.71
CA GLY A 314 13.39 -8.21 -14.47
C GLY A 314 13.56 -6.76 -13.99
N LEU A 315 12.46 -6.05 -13.75
CA LEU A 315 12.47 -4.67 -13.27
C LEU A 315 13.05 -4.55 -11.85
N THR A 316 12.72 -5.49 -10.97
CA THR A 316 13.17 -5.50 -9.57
C THR A 316 14.62 -5.94 -9.39
N SER A 317 15.15 -6.72 -10.34
CA SER A 317 16.54 -7.21 -10.32
C SER A 317 17.54 -6.14 -10.74
N ILE A 318 17.09 -4.98 -11.24
CA ILE A 318 17.95 -3.84 -11.52
C ILE A 318 18.45 -3.32 -10.17
N THR A 319 19.71 -3.59 -9.86
CA THR A 319 20.34 -3.14 -8.61
C THR A 319 20.48 -1.62 -8.63
N VAL A 320 19.62 -0.95 -7.88
CA VAL A 320 19.72 0.48 -7.58
C VAL A 320 20.25 0.61 -6.16
N GLU A 321 21.22 1.51 -5.96
CA GLU A 321 21.71 1.87 -4.64
C GLU A 321 20.57 2.47 -3.79
N THR A 322 20.44 2.06 -2.52
CA THR A 322 19.31 2.44 -1.64
C THR A 322 19.12 3.95 -1.55
N LEU A 323 20.19 4.75 -1.52
CA LEU A 323 20.10 6.21 -1.49
C LEU A 323 19.55 6.79 -2.81
N THR A 324 19.94 6.21 -3.94
CA THR A 324 19.43 6.60 -5.26
C THR A 324 17.96 6.22 -5.40
N TYR A 325 17.57 5.07 -4.87
CA TYR A 325 16.18 4.63 -4.80
C TYR A 325 15.32 5.56 -3.93
N HIS A 326 15.78 5.91 -2.73
CA HIS A 326 15.09 6.83 -1.83
C HIS A 326 14.85 8.19 -2.49
N LYS A 327 15.89 8.77 -3.12
CA LYS A 327 15.76 10.02 -3.89
C LYS A 327 14.78 9.89 -5.06
N PHE A 328 14.80 8.77 -5.77
CA PHE A 328 13.88 8.53 -6.88
C PHE A 328 12.42 8.48 -6.41
N LEU A 329 12.14 7.80 -5.29
CA LEU A 329 10.80 7.80 -4.70
C LEU A 329 10.36 9.19 -4.25
N ARG A 330 11.23 9.89 -3.51
CA ARG A 330 10.95 11.22 -2.95
C ARG A 330 10.72 12.28 -4.02
N ASP A 331 11.60 12.35 -5.01
CA ASP A 331 11.64 13.47 -5.95
C ASP A 331 10.71 13.26 -7.17
N TRP A 332 10.35 12.01 -7.49
CA TRP A 332 9.56 11.68 -8.68
C TRP A 332 8.30 10.89 -8.36
N ILE A 333 8.42 9.72 -7.74
CA ILE A 333 7.29 8.77 -7.68
C ILE A 333 6.16 9.26 -6.77
N LEU A 334 6.47 9.63 -5.54
CA LEU A 334 5.46 10.07 -4.58
C LEU A 334 4.80 11.39 -5.03
N PRO A 335 5.55 12.40 -5.51
CA PRO A 335 4.94 13.60 -6.08
C PRO A 335 4.03 13.33 -7.27
N ILE A 336 4.46 12.52 -8.24
CA ILE A 336 3.67 12.21 -9.45
C ILE A 336 2.40 11.41 -9.10
N SER A 337 2.46 10.57 -8.06
CA SER A 337 1.31 9.78 -7.64
C SER A 337 0.17 10.62 -7.07
N PHE A 338 0.47 11.84 -6.59
CA PHE A 338 -0.48 12.76 -6.01
C PHE A 338 -0.90 13.91 -6.95
N SER A 339 -0.03 14.33 -7.88
CA SER A 339 -0.23 15.46 -8.81
C SER A 339 -1.13 15.14 -10.00
#